data_AF-A0A925B8D6-F1
#
_entry.id   AF-A0A925B8D6-F1
#
_cell.length_a   1.000
_cell.length_b   1.000
_cell.length_c   1.000
_cell.angle_alpha   90.00
_cell.angle_beta   90.00
_cell.angle_gamma   90.00
#
_symmetry.space_group_name_H-M   'P 1'
#
loop_
_entity.id
_entity.type
_entity.pdbx_description
1 polymer ?
#
loop_
_entity_poly.entity_id
_entity_poly.type
_entity_poly.pdbx_seq_one_letter_code
_entity_poly.pdbx_strand_id
1 'polypeptide(L)' 'AAVAGKAPKTGMLIDIEEVFFHCAKAIRRARLWDPAAQVERSVFPTMGRIIADQNADYTEEEAERRLAIAYRERMY' A
#
# COMPACT_ATOMS: atom_id res chain seq x y z
N ALA A 1 -14.30 21.08 6.99
CA ALA A 1 -14.56 19.89 7.84
C ALA A 1 -13.89 20.09 9.20
N ALA A 2 -14.56 19.73 10.30
CA ALA A 2 -13.97 19.73 11.64
C ALA A 2 -13.37 18.34 11.91
N VAL A 3 -12.15 18.29 12.43
CA VAL A 3 -11.50 17.03 12.82
C VAL A 3 -11.85 16.80 14.29
N ALA A 4 -12.54 15.71 14.60
CA ALA A 4 -13.04 15.41 15.95
C ALA A 4 -13.82 16.58 16.59
N GLY A 5 -14.67 17.26 15.80
CA GLY A 5 -15.52 18.35 16.30
C GLY A 5 -14.79 19.69 16.54
N LYS A 6 -13.50 19.81 16.22
CA LYS A 6 -12.76 21.07 16.28
C LYS A 6 -12.32 21.52 14.90
N ALA A 7 -12.43 22.83 14.65
CA ALA A 7 -11.91 23.43 13.43
C ALA A 7 -10.36 23.43 13.48
N PRO A 8 -9.68 22.85 12.48
CA PRO A 8 -8.23 22.88 12.43
C PRO A 8 -7.75 24.32 12.21
N LYS A 9 -6.66 24.70 12.88
CA LYS A 9 -6.11 26.06 12.79
C LYS A 9 -5.51 26.36 11.41
N THR A 10 -5.07 25.32 10.70
CA THR A 10 -4.49 25.38 9.36
C THR A 10 -4.80 24.08 8.60
N GLY A 11 -4.72 24.12 7.27
CA GLY A 11 -4.82 22.95 6.40
C GLY A 11 -3.78 23.05 5.28
N MET A 12 -3.41 21.91 4.72
CA MET A 12 -2.46 21.81 3.62
C MET A 12 -3.07 20.94 2.51
N LEU A 13 -2.92 21.37 1.26
CA LEU A 13 -3.22 20.57 0.09
C LEU A 13 -1.91 19.93 -0.40
N ILE A 14 -1.91 18.60 -0.54
CA ILE A 14 -0.74 17.85 -0.96
C ILE A 14 -1.10 17.13 -2.25
N ASP A 15 -0.26 17.32 -3.27
CA ASP A 15 -0.27 16.51 -4.48
C ASP A 15 0.89 15.51 -4.41
N ILE A 16 0.64 14.26 -4.78
CA ILE A 16 1.60 13.17 -4.62
C ILE A 16 1.96 12.67 -6.01
N GLU A 17 3.22 12.90 -6.41
CA GLU A 17 3.71 12.48 -7.73
C GLU A 17 4.06 10.98 -7.77
N GLU A 18 4.71 10.46 -6.72
CA GLU A 18 5.12 9.04 -6.65
C GLU A 18 5.10 8.50 -5.21
N VAL A 19 4.75 7.22 -5.03
CA VAL A 19 4.81 6.52 -3.74
C VAL A 19 5.57 5.20 -3.88
N PHE A 20 6.67 5.06 -3.14
CA PHE A 20 7.46 3.83 -3.12
C PHE A 20 7.25 3.05 -1.83
N PHE A 21 6.96 1.75 -1.93
CA PHE A 21 6.91 0.84 -0.79
C PHE A 21 8.29 0.29 -0.45
N HIS A 22 9.21 1.12 0.06
CA HIS A 22 10.51 0.64 0.52
C HIS A 22 10.95 1.32 1.82
N CYS A 23 10.86 0.59 2.94
CA CYS A 23 11.81 0.72 4.05
C CYS A 23 11.57 -0.37 5.10
N ALA A 24 12.64 -0.91 5.69
CA ALA A 24 12.56 -1.76 6.90
C ALA A 24 11.78 -1.10 8.07
N LYS A 25 11.67 0.24 8.09
CA LYS A 25 10.82 0.97 9.04
C LYS A 25 9.33 0.70 8.84
N ALA A 26 8.87 0.40 7.62
CA ALA A 26 7.49 -0.01 7.35
C ALA A 26 7.20 -1.38 7.97
N ILE A 27 8.12 -2.35 7.85
CA ILE A 27 8.03 -3.66 8.50
C ILE A 27 7.91 -3.52 10.03
N ARG A 28 8.75 -2.66 10.65
CA ARG A 28 8.70 -2.42 12.11
C ARG A 28 7.39 -1.75 12.54
N ARG A 29 6.86 -0.79 11.78
CA ARG A 29 5.59 -0.11 12.07
C ARG A 29 4.36 -0.97 11.81
N ALA A 30 4.43 -1.87 10.82
CA ALA A 30 3.36 -2.79 10.48
C ALA A 30 3.19 -3.92 11.51
N ARG A 31 4.10 -4.04 12.49
CA ARG A 31 4.06 -5.06 13.55
C ARG A 31 3.83 -6.48 13.00
N LEU A 32 4.46 -6.81 11.87
CA LEU A 32 4.19 -8.06 11.13
C LEU A 32 4.32 -9.33 11.99
N TRP A 33 5.12 -9.28 13.06
CA TRP A 33 5.37 -10.39 13.98
C TRP A 33 4.49 -10.40 15.24
N ASP A 34 3.64 -9.39 15.44
CA ASP A 34 2.66 -9.35 16.54
C ASP A 34 1.36 -10.03 16.07
N PRO A 35 0.99 -11.21 16.62
CA PRO A 35 -0.22 -11.91 16.20
C PRO A 35 -1.49 -11.08 16.38
N ALA A 36 -1.52 -10.17 17.36
CA ALA A 36 -2.68 -9.30 17.58
C ALA A 36 -2.84 -8.22 16.50
N ALA A 37 -1.80 -7.95 15.71
CA ALA A 37 -1.83 -7.01 14.58
C ALA A 37 -2.12 -7.71 13.24
N GLN A 38 -2.19 -9.05 13.21
CA GLN A 38 -2.51 -9.79 12.00
C GLN A 38 -4.01 -9.71 11.72
N VAL A 39 -4.34 -9.38 10.48
CA VAL A 39 -5.73 -9.32 9.99
C VAL A 39 -5.94 -10.43 8.98
N GLU A 40 -7.19 -10.84 8.80
CA GLU A 40 -7.55 -11.79 7.74
C GLU A 40 -7.05 -11.30 6.38
N ARG A 41 -6.51 -12.22 5.57
CA ARG A 41 -5.86 -11.86 4.29
C ARG A 41 -6.80 -11.12 3.33
N SER A 42 -8.10 -11.37 3.43
CA SER A 42 -9.15 -10.72 2.64
C SER A 42 -9.38 -9.25 3.00
N VAL A 43 -8.91 -8.79 4.15
CA VAL A 43 -9.13 -7.40 4.63
C VAL A 43 -8.25 -6.40 3.90
N PHE A 44 -7.08 -6.83 3.41
CA PHE A 44 -6.14 -5.95 2.70
C PHE A 44 -6.02 -6.37 1.23
N PRO A 45 -6.10 -5.42 0.27
CA PRO A 45 -6.01 -5.75 -1.15
C PRO A 45 -4.65 -6.36 -1.50
N THR A 46 -4.61 -7.15 -2.57
CA THR A 46 -3.35 -7.69 -3.07
C THR A 46 -2.49 -6.56 -3.66
N MET A 47 -1.18 -6.78 -3.78
CA MET A 47 -0.34 -5.77 -4.42
C MET A 47 -0.71 -5.59 -5.91
N GLY A 48 -1.16 -6.66 -6.59
CA GLY A 48 -1.66 -6.55 -7.97
C GLY A 48 -2.93 -5.72 -8.04
N ARG A 49 -3.85 -5.87 -7.08
CA ARG A 49 -5.04 -5.03 -6.94
C ARG A 49 -4.68 -3.56 -6.78
N ILE A 50 -3.78 -3.26 -5.83
CA ILE A 50 -3.32 -1.89 -5.58
C ILE A 50 -2.72 -1.26 -6.84
N ILE A 51 -1.91 -2.02 -7.59
CA ILE A 51 -1.30 -1.54 -8.84
C ILE A 51 -2.36 -1.31 -9.92
N ALA A 52 -3.28 -2.23 -10.12
CA ALA A 52 -4.35 -2.08 -11.11
C ALA A 52 -5.29 -0.90 -10.79
N ASP A 53 -5.62 -0.69 -9.51
CA ASP A 53 -6.44 0.46 -9.09
C ASP A 53 -5.73 1.81 -9.33
N GLN A 54 -4.39 1.83 -9.33
CA GLN A 54 -3.58 3.04 -9.55
C GLN A 54 -3.14 3.21 -11.00
N ASN A 55 -3.25 2.17 -11.84
CA ASN A 55 -2.72 2.15 -13.18
C ASN A 55 -3.68 1.44 -14.14
N ALA A 56 -4.36 2.23 -14.97
CA ALA A 56 -5.38 1.75 -15.90
C ALA A 56 -4.84 0.80 -16.99
N ASP A 57 -3.52 0.70 -17.15
CA ASP A 57 -2.88 -0.18 -18.14
C ASP A 57 -2.79 -1.64 -17.70
N TYR A 58 -3.16 -1.96 -16.46
CA TYR A 58 -3.06 -3.30 -15.90
C TYR A 58 -4.39 -3.80 -15.34
N THR A 59 -4.78 -5.02 -15.69
CA THR A 59 -5.73 -5.77 -14.86
C THR A 59 -5.04 -6.25 -13.58
N GLU A 60 -5.82 -6.53 -12.54
CA GLU A 60 -5.33 -7.12 -11.29
C GLU A 60 -4.55 -8.42 -11.55
N GLU A 61 -5.06 -9.30 -12.41
CA GLU A 61 -4.43 -10.57 -12.76
C GLU A 61 -3.07 -10.36 -13.44
N GLU A 62 -2.98 -9.41 -14.39
CA GLU A 62 -1.73 -9.11 -15.07
C GLU A 62 -0.70 -8.46 -14.15
N ALA A 63 -1.14 -7.58 -13.25
CA ALA A 63 -0.29 -6.99 -12.24
C ALA A 63 0.25 -8.04 -11.26
N GLU A 64 -0.60 -8.96 -10.77
CA GLU A 64 -0.18 -10.07 -9.90
C GLU A 64 0.83 -10.99 -10.59
N ARG A 65 0.55 -11.40 -11.84
CA ARG A 65 1.45 -12.26 -12.61
C ARG A 65 2.82 -11.61 -12.80
N ARG A 66 2.85 -10.32 -13.14
CA ARG A 66 4.11 -9.58 -13.32
C ARG A 66 4.89 -9.43 -12.03
N LEU A 67 4.22 -9.15 -10.91
CA LEU A 67 4.86 -9.10 -9.58
C LEU A 67 5.48 -10.45 -9.21
N ALA A 68 4.76 -11.55 -9.44
CA ALA A 68 5.26 -12.89 -9.13
C ALA A 68 6.50 -13.28 -9.96
N ILE A 69 6.58 -12.83 -11.22
CA ILE A 69 7.78 -13.00 -12.07
C ILE A 69 8.92 -12.13 -11.54
N ALA A 70 8.66 -10.84 -11.30
CA ALA A 70 9.67 -9.90 -10.83
C ALA A 70 10.33 -10.34 -9.50
N TYR A 71 9.53 -10.84 -8.55
CA TYR A 71 10.06 -11.33 -7.27
C TYR A 71 10.92 -12.58 -7.41
N ARG A 72 10.65 -13.43 -8.40
CA ARG A 72 11.40 -14.67 -8.63
C ARG A 72 12.71 -14.42 -9.38
N GLU A 73 12.67 -13.51 -10.36
CA GLU A 73 13.74 -13.37 -11.36
C GLU A 73 14.62 -12.14 -11.18
N ARG A 74 14.16 -11.14 -10.42
CA ARG A 74 14.84 -9.82 -10.34
C ARG A 74 15.08 -9.33 -8.92
N MET A 75 14.76 -10.14 -7.92
CA MET A 75 14.96 -9.76 -6.51
C MET A 75 16.40 -10.01 -6.03
N TYR A 76 17.22 -10.69 -6.86
CA TYR A 76 18.68 -10.81 -6.80
C TYR A 76 19.25 -10.78 -8.22
#